data_AF-A0A9E5GI88-F1
#
_entry.id   AF-A0A9E5GI88-F1
#
_cell.length_a   1.000
_cell.length_b   1.000
_cell.length_c   1.000
_cell.angle_alpha   90.00
_cell.angle_beta   90.00
_cell.angle_gamma   90.00
#
_symmetry.space_group_name_H-M   'P 1'
#
loop_
_entity.id
_entity.type
_entity.pdbx_description
1 polymer ?
#
loop_
_entity_poly.entity_id
_entity_poly.type
_entity_poly.pdbx_seq_one_letter_code
_entity_poly.pdbx_strand_id
1 'polypeptide(L)'
;AMLVNFFLRSSGIDYLISFAGVAIFLGLTAFDTQKIVRWNNEAGSSMDEETYTKLSIMGALTLYLDFLNLFLFSLRIFGRSNR
;
A
#
# COMPACT_ATOMS: atom_id res chain seq x y z
N ALA A 1 21.76 -3.32 -24.91
CA ALA A 1 20.93 -2.17 -24.45
C ALA A 1 19.60 -2.03 -25.21
N MET A 2 19.55 -2.16 -26.55
CA MET A 2 18.32 -1.92 -27.32
C MET A 2 17.23 -3.00 -27.21
N LEU A 3 17.61 -4.28 -27.07
CA LEU A 3 16.65 -5.40 -26.97
C LEU A 3 15.82 -5.36 -25.68
N VAL A 4 16.43 -4.95 -24.57
CA VAL A 4 15.74 -4.77 -23.28
C VAL A 4 14.72 -3.64 -23.38
N ASN A 5 15.06 -2.53 -24.04
CA ASN A 5 14.17 -1.39 -24.25
C ASN A 5 12.97 -1.75 -25.16
N PHE A 6 13.16 -2.59 -26.19
CA PHE A 6 12.06 -3.04 -27.04
C PHE A 6 11.10 -4.00 -26.31
N PHE A 7 11.63 -4.86 -25.44
CA PHE A 7 10.85 -5.82 -24.65
C PHE A 7 10.06 -5.13 -23.52
N LEU A 8 10.69 -4.16 -22.83
CA LEU A 8 10.05 -3.32 -21.80
C LEU A 8 9.01 -2.35 -22.38
N ARG A 9 9.13 -1.94 -23.65
CA ARG A 9 8.18 -1.05 -24.33
C ARG A 9 6.98 -1.79 -24.94
N SER A 10 6.87 -3.10 -24.73
CA SER A 10 5.66 -3.84 -25.12
C SER A 10 4.52 -3.51 -24.16
N SER A 11 3.33 -3.23 -24.72
CA SER A 11 2.13 -2.87 -23.94
C SER A 11 1.78 -3.90 -22.88
N GLY A 12 2.04 -5.20 -23.14
CA GLY A 12 1.77 -6.29 -22.19
C GLY A 12 2.68 -6.30 -20.95
N ILE A 13 3.99 -6.04 -21.11
CA ILE A 13 4.94 -5.98 -19.97
C ILE A 13 4.63 -4.77 -19.08
N ASP A 14 4.23 -3.65 -19.69
CA ASP A 14 3.82 -2.45 -18.96
C ASP A 14 2.57 -2.66 -18.08
N TYR A 15 1.58 -3.41 -18.57
CA TYR A 15 0.42 -3.81 -17.78
C TYR A 15 0.81 -4.76 -16.65
N LEU A 16 1.69 -5.74 -16.92
CA LEU A 16 2.18 -6.69 -15.91
C LEU A 16 2.91 -5.96 -14.77
N ILE A 17 3.81 -5.02 -15.10
CA ILE A 17 4.55 -4.23 -14.10
C ILE A 17 3.58 -3.35 -13.29
N SER A 18 2.59 -2.75 -13.95
CA SER A 18 1.57 -1.94 -13.26
C SER A 18 0.76 -2.78 -12.27
N PHE A 19 0.30 -3.96 -12.68
CA PHE A 19 -0.49 -4.87 -11.83
C PHE A 19 0.34 -5.46 -10.70
N ALA A 20 1.60 -5.83 -10.96
CA ALA A 20 2.54 -6.31 -9.95
C ALA A 20 2.82 -5.23 -8.89
N GLY A 21 2.98 -3.97 -9.31
CA GLY A 21 3.12 -2.84 -8.39
C GLY A 21 1.93 -2.71 -7.44
N VAL A 22 0.71 -2.81 -7.97
CA VAL A 22 -0.51 -2.78 -7.14
C VAL A 22 -0.60 -3.97 -6.20
N ALA A 23 -0.31 -5.18 -6.68
CA ALA A 23 -0.37 -6.38 -5.85
C ALA A 23 0.62 -6.34 -4.68
N ILE A 24 1.84 -5.82 -4.90
CA ILE A 24 2.84 -5.64 -3.85
C ILE A 24 2.36 -4.62 -2.82
N PHE A 25 1.92 -3.44 -3.26
CA PHE A 25 1.45 -2.40 -2.34
C PHE A 25 0.21 -2.84 -1.56
N LEU A 26 -0.72 -3.55 -2.20
CA LEU A 26 -1.88 -4.13 -1.54
C LEU A 26 -1.47 -5.16 -0.48
N GLY A 27 -0.50 -6.03 -0.77
CA GLY A 27 0.03 -7.00 0.19
C GLY A 27 0.70 -6.32 1.39
N LEU A 28 1.48 -5.26 1.16
CA LEU A 28 2.12 -4.48 2.22
C LEU A 28 1.09 -3.76 3.10
N THR A 29 0.11 -3.08 2.50
CA THR A 29 -0.99 -2.43 3.22
C THR A 29 -1.83 -3.41 4.04
N ALA A 30 -2.11 -4.61 3.50
CA ALA A 30 -2.82 -5.66 4.23
C ALA A 30 -2.01 -6.13 5.45
N PHE A 31 -0.69 -6.20 5.33
CA PHE A 31 0.19 -6.53 6.45
C PHE A 31 0.21 -5.41 7.50
N ASP A 32 0.32 -4.16 7.09
CA ASP A 32 0.32 -3.01 8.01
C ASP A 32 -1.01 -2.88 8.77
N THR A 33 -2.14 -3.19 8.11
CA THR A 33 -3.46 -3.28 8.76
C THR A 33 -3.46 -4.33 9.89
N GLN A 34 -2.96 -5.54 9.60
CA GLN A 34 -2.90 -6.61 10.61
C GLN A 34 -1.97 -6.26 11.77
N LYS A 35 -0.86 -5.57 11.48
CA LYS A 35 0.10 -5.10 12.48
C LYS A 35 -0.54 -4.09 13.44
N ILE A 36 -1.32 -3.15 12.93
CA ILE A 36 -2.06 -2.17 13.75
C ILE A 36 -3.11 -2.86 14.63
N VAL A 37 -3.86 -3.82 14.08
CA VAL A 37 -4.83 -4.62 14.85
C VAL A 37 -4.16 -5.39 15.98
N ARG A 38 -3.00 -6.03 15.70
CA ARG A 38 -2.23 -6.75 16.71
C ARG A 38 -1.76 -5.83 17.83
N TRP A 39 -1.23 -4.66 17.49
CA TRP A 39 -0.81 -3.66 18.47
C TRP A 39 -1.96 -3.18 19.36
N ASN A 40 -3.16 -2.99 18.79
CA ASN A 40 -4.33 -2.58 19.56
C ASN A 40 -4.77 -3.68 20.55
N ASN A 41 -4.78 -4.94 20.09
CA ASN A 41 -5.11 -6.09 20.95
C ASN A 41 -4.10 -6.31 22.09
N GLU A 42 -2.81 -6.07 21.84
CA GLU A 42 -1.74 -6.18 22.85
C GLU A 42 -1.75 -5.00 23.84
N ALA A 43 -2.18 -3.81 23.42
CA ALA A 43 -2.22 -2.62 24.27
C ALA A 43 -3.35 -2.63 25.31
N GLY A 44 -4.42 -3.38 25.08
CA GLY A 44 -5.61 -3.42 25.94
C GLY A 44 -5.40 -3.99 27.35
N SER A 45 -4.27 -4.63 27.64
CA SER A 45 -4.01 -5.28 28.94
C SER A 45 -3.05 -4.53 29.87
N SER A 46 -2.24 -3.57 29.40
CA SER A 46 -1.12 -3.04 30.20
C SER A 46 -0.63 -1.63 29.85
N MET A 47 -1.28 -0.89 28.94
CA MET A 47 -0.74 0.36 28.40
C MET A 47 -1.44 1.61 28.98
N ASP A 48 -0.68 2.62 29.39
CA ASP A 48 -1.22 3.93 29.80
C ASP A 48 -2.04 4.59 28.68
N GLU A 49 -3.12 5.29 29.05
CA GLU A 49 -4.08 5.93 28.13
C GLU A 49 -3.41 6.91 27.14
N GLU A 50 -2.38 7.63 27.61
CA GLU A 50 -1.59 8.54 26.76
C GLU A 50 -0.85 7.76 25.65
N THR A 51 -0.27 6.61 26.00
CA THR A 51 0.47 5.77 25.05
C THR A 51 -0.49 5.12 24.05
N TYR A 52 -1.66 4.67 24.50
CA TYR A 52 -2.71 4.14 23.64
C TYR A 52 -3.20 5.18 22.61
N THR A 53 -3.39 6.43 23.06
CA THR A 53 -3.82 7.53 22.17
C THR A 53 -2.76 7.83 21.10
N LYS A 54 -1.48 7.90 21.48
CA LYS A 54 -0.37 8.09 20.53
C LYS A 54 -0.29 6.96 19.51
N LEU A 55 -0.41 5.72 19.97
CA LEU A 55 -0.36 4.54 19.10
C LEU A 55 -1.54 4.50 18.12
N SER A 56 -2.73 4.92 18.56
CA SER A 56 -3.92 5.03 17.71
C SER A 56 -3.75 6.09 16.61
N ILE A 57 -3.18 7.26 16.94
CA ILE A 57 -2.89 8.31 15.95
C ILE A 57 -1.85 7.83 14.93
N MET A 58 -0.79 7.17 15.40
CA MET A 58 0.23 6.60 14.51
C MET A 58 -0.34 5.51 13.60
N GLY A 59 -1.15 4.61 14.13
CA GLY A 59 -1.84 3.57 13.35
C GLY A 59 -2.76 4.17 12.30
N ALA A 60 -3.54 5.19 12.67
CA ALA A 60 -4.40 5.91 11.73
C ALA A 60 -3.62 6.62 10.61
N LEU A 61 -2.48 7.24 10.94
CA LEU A 61 -1.60 7.88 9.96
C LEU A 61 -1.02 6.86 8.97
N THR A 62 -0.55 5.70 9.46
CA THR A 62 -0.05 4.63 8.60
C THR A 62 -1.14 4.13 7.64
N LEU A 63 -2.34 3.84 8.15
CA LEU A 63 -3.50 3.46 7.32
C LEU A 63 -3.87 4.54 6.29
N TYR A 64 -3.73 5.83 6.65
CA TYR A 64 -3.97 6.93 5.72
C TYR A 64 -2.95 6.97 4.57
N LEU A 65 -1.66 6.79 4.86
CA LEU A 65 -0.61 6.75 3.84
C LEU A 65 -0.76 5.53 2.92
N ASP A 66 -1.12 4.38 3.48
CA ASP A 66 -1.43 3.17 2.72
C ASP A 66 -2.62 3.36 1.78
N PHE A 67 -3.69 3.99 2.29
CA PHE A 67 -4.85 4.34 1.49
C PHE A 67 -4.49 5.26 0.32
N LEU A 68 -3.65 6.28 0.55
CA LEU A 68 -3.17 7.16 -0.52
C LEU A 68 -2.40 6.39 -1.60
N ASN A 69 -1.52 5.46 -1.21
CA ASN A 69 -0.79 4.64 -2.17
C ASN A 69 -1.74 3.81 -3.03
N LEU A 70 -2.68 3.08 -2.42
CA LEU A 70 -3.69 2.30 -3.15
C LEU A 70 -4.58 3.17 -4.06
N PHE A 71 -4.94 4.36 -3.59
CA PHE A 71 -5.72 5.32 -4.36
C PHE A 71 -4.96 5.80 -5.61
N LEU A 72 -3.69 6.18 -5.45
CA LEU A 72 -2.84 6.60 -6.58
C LEU A 72 -2.59 5.47 -7.59
N PHE A 73 -2.43 4.23 -7.11
CA PHE A 73 -2.31 3.06 -7.98
C PHE A 73 -3.60 2.83 -8.79
N SER A 74 -4.75 2.92 -8.13
CA SER A 74 -6.05 2.82 -8.77
C SER A 74 -6.22 3.92 -9.83
N LEU A 75 -5.92 5.17 -9.49
CA LEU A 75 -5.94 6.29 -10.43
C LEU A 75 -5.00 6.09 -11.61
N ARG A 76 -3.82 5.50 -11.40
CA ARG A 76 -2.87 5.22 -12.47
C ARG A 76 -3.40 4.14 -13.42
N ILE A 77 -4.01 3.08 -12.90
CA ILE A 77 -4.62 2.02 -13.74
C ILE A 77 -5.77 2.60 -14.56
N PHE A 78 -6.73 3.27 -13.90
CA PHE A 78 -7.90 3.82 -14.58
C PHE A 78 -7.55 4.99 -15.51
N GLY A 79 -6.60 5.84 -15.12
CA GLY A 79 -6.12 6.95 -15.94
C GLY A 79 -5.28 6.53 -17.13
N ARG A 80 -4.57 5.39 -17.06
CA ARG A 80 -3.82 4.82 -18.18
C ARG A 80 -4.74 4.09 -19.18
N SER A 81 -5.91 3.62 -18.75
CA SER A 81 -6.93 3.03 -19.63
C SER A 81 -7.61 4.04 -20.57
N ASN A 82 -7.52 5.33 -20.29
CA ASN A 82 -8.14 6.40 -21.09
C ASN A 82 -7.17 7.09 -22.08
N ARG A 83 -5.99 6.51 -22.32
CA ARG A 83 -5.02 6.94 -23.34
C ARG A 83 -4.82 5.83 -24.36
#